data_AF-X1HED6-F1
#
_entry.id   AF-X1HED6-F1
#
_cell.length_a   1.000
_cell.length_b   1.000
_cell.length_c   1.000
_cell.angle_alpha   90.00
_cell.angle_beta   90.00
_cell.angle_gamma   90.00
#
_symmetry.space_group_name_H-M   'P 1'
#
loop_
_entity.id
_entity.type
_entity.pdbx_description
1 polymer ?
#
loop_
_entity_poly.entity_id
_entity_poly.type
_entity_poly.pdbx_seq_one_letter_code
_entity_poly.pdbx_strand_id
1 'polypeptide(L)'
;QALEFLIDEHKKVDELQAQLFGGGIVFSDITTEILEKNIYGVDLNEESVEIAKLSLWLRTAQKGRKLNTLSSNIKCGNSLIDDPNVAGEKAFNWQKEFPEISAKGGFDVVIGNPPYVRAELLGEYRDFFKQHFNVFNSASDLFAYFYELGSNLINEKGVMGYISNTFDKTTAGKILREYLTTQVTFEKYIDFTEVQIFEGATTYPVIITLNRNKPGESNQFNYIKIPKASQSSVIDIYFHNSVNVEQDTLESDSWAFLPVEKVKIFQKVRQFPVLREKYG
;
A
#
# COMPACT_ATOMS: atom_id res chain seq x y z
N GLN A 1 -6.24 -13.34 -6.81
CA GLN A 1 -4.84 -12.93 -6.69
C GLN A 1 -4.33 -13.08 -5.25
N ALA A 2 -4.65 -12.21 -4.27
CA ALA A 2 -4.13 -12.38 -2.90
C ALA A 2 -4.54 -13.71 -2.22
N LEU A 3 -5.82 -14.08 -2.30
CA LEU A 3 -6.31 -15.36 -1.77
C LEU A 3 -5.65 -16.58 -2.46
N GLU A 4 -5.45 -16.53 -3.78
CA GLU A 4 -4.80 -17.61 -4.52
C GLU A 4 -3.34 -17.77 -4.08
N PHE A 5 -2.61 -16.65 -3.96
CA PHE A 5 -1.25 -16.65 -3.44
C PHE A 5 -1.17 -17.29 -2.04
N LEU A 6 -2.07 -16.91 -1.13
CA LEU A 6 -2.10 -17.49 0.23
C LEU A 6 -2.41 -18.99 0.23
N ILE A 7 -3.32 -19.45 -0.65
CA ILE A 7 -3.64 -20.87 -0.80
C ILE A 7 -2.41 -21.65 -1.30
N ASP A 8 -1.67 -21.10 -2.27
CA ASP A 8 -0.52 -21.78 -2.86
C ASP A 8 0.70 -21.79 -1.93
N GLU A 9 0.96 -20.69 -1.21
CA GLU A 9 2.01 -20.67 -0.18
C GLU A 9 1.70 -21.60 0.99
N HIS A 10 0.45 -21.70 1.43
CA HIS A 10 0.08 -22.63 2.51
C HIS A 10 0.30 -24.10 2.11
N LYS A 11 -0.10 -24.49 0.89
CA LYS A 11 0.19 -25.83 0.35
C LYS A 11 1.68 -26.15 0.38
N LYS A 12 2.52 -25.18 0.00
CA LYS A 12 3.97 -25.34 -0.01
C LYS A 12 4.54 -25.52 1.40
N VAL A 13 4.03 -24.80 2.38
CA VAL A 13 4.41 -24.98 3.80
C VAL A 13 3.99 -26.35 4.30
N ASP A 14 2.78 -26.81 3.98
CA ASP A 14 2.29 -28.14 4.35
C ASP A 14 3.15 -29.25 3.74
N GLU A 15 3.54 -29.13 2.47
CA GLU A 15 4.44 -30.06 1.80
C GLU A 15 5.80 -30.12 2.51
N LEU A 16 6.37 -28.97 2.87
CA LEU A 16 7.64 -28.90 3.59
C LEU A 16 7.51 -29.51 5.00
N GLN A 17 6.43 -29.22 5.73
CA GLN A 17 6.18 -29.80 7.05
C GLN A 17 5.99 -31.32 6.99
N ALA A 18 5.26 -31.83 5.99
CA ALA A 18 5.08 -33.26 5.77
C ALA A 18 6.41 -33.95 5.47
N GLN A 19 7.29 -33.32 4.67
CA GLN A 19 8.64 -33.82 4.40
C GLN A 19 9.54 -33.81 5.64
N LEU A 20 9.43 -32.79 6.50
CA LEU A 20 10.26 -32.62 7.70
C LEU A 20 9.82 -33.51 8.87
N PHE A 21 8.52 -33.69 9.08
CA PHE A 21 7.97 -34.34 10.27
C PHE A 21 7.32 -35.71 10.01
N GLY A 22 7.28 -36.18 8.76
CA GLY A 22 6.82 -37.52 8.39
C GLY A 22 5.35 -37.80 8.71
N GLY A 23 4.54 -36.77 8.97
CA GLY A 23 3.13 -36.87 9.33
C GLY A 23 2.20 -36.63 8.15
N GLY A 24 1.23 -37.53 7.97
CA GLY A 24 0.19 -37.43 6.96
C GLY A 24 -0.76 -36.25 7.19
N ILE A 25 -0.91 -35.46 6.13
CA ILE A 25 -1.89 -34.42 5.80
C ILE A 25 -3.00 -34.14 6.86
N VAL A 26 -2.96 -32.94 7.43
CA VAL A 26 -4.10 -32.33 8.12
C VAL A 26 -4.93 -31.58 7.07
N PHE A 27 -6.02 -32.19 6.56
CA PHE A 27 -7.02 -31.47 5.78
C PHE A 27 -8.07 -30.87 6.71
N SER A 28 -7.75 -29.75 7.37
CA SER A 28 -8.75 -28.87 7.96
C SER A 28 -8.86 -27.61 7.11
N ASP A 29 -9.78 -27.65 6.13
CA ASP A 29 -10.36 -26.52 5.40
C ASP A 29 -9.52 -25.22 5.35
N ILE A 30 -8.27 -25.32 4.85
CA ILE A 30 -7.24 -24.26 4.86
C ILE A 30 -7.76 -22.95 4.28
N THR A 31 -8.55 -23.07 3.22
CA THR A 31 -9.17 -21.94 2.54
C THR A 31 -10.10 -21.16 3.47
N THR A 32 -10.81 -21.85 4.35
CA THR A 32 -11.63 -21.24 5.41
C THR A 32 -10.79 -20.56 6.46
N GLU A 33 -9.71 -21.20 6.92
CA GLU A 33 -8.83 -20.59 7.92
C GLU A 33 -8.17 -19.32 7.39
N ILE A 34 -7.73 -19.32 6.13
CA ILE A 34 -7.22 -18.13 5.45
C ILE A 34 -8.29 -17.02 5.41
N LEU A 35 -9.51 -17.34 4.98
CA LEU A 35 -10.58 -16.36 4.90
C LEU A 35 -11.04 -15.83 6.27
N GLU A 36 -11.28 -16.71 7.23
CA GLU A 36 -11.91 -16.38 8.52
C GLU A 36 -10.90 -15.80 9.52
N LYS A 37 -9.60 -16.03 9.36
CA LYS A 37 -8.60 -15.58 10.34
C LYS A 37 -7.48 -14.70 9.77
N ASN A 38 -7.35 -14.58 8.45
CA ASN A 38 -6.20 -13.88 7.85
C ASN A 38 -6.61 -12.77 6.86
N ILE A 39 -7.81 -12.82 6.29
CA ILE A 39 -8.28 -11.80 5.35
C ILE A 39 -9.29 -10.89 6.02
N TYR A 40 -8.97 -9.59 6.01
CA TYR A 40 -9.76 -8.51 6.57
C TYR A 40 -9.91 -7.40 5.53
N GLY A 41 -11.04 -6.71 5.53
CA GLY A 41 -11.33 -5.68 4.54
C GLY A 41 -12.39 -4.71 5.00
N VAL A 42 -12.29 -3.47 4.52
CA VAL A 42 -13.25 -2.41 4.80
C VAL A 42 -13.54 -1.67 3.50
N ASP A 43 -14.81 -1.48 3.18
CA ASP A 43 -15.24 -0.65 2.05
C ASP A 43 -16.38 0.27 2.49
N LEU A 44 -16.42 1.48 1.94
CA LEU A 44 -17.47 2.45 2.22
C LEU A 44 -18.79 2.06 1.55
N ASN A 45 -18.72 1.43 0.37
CA ASN A 45 -19.87 1.01 -0.41
C ASN A 45 -20.33 -0.39 0.04
N GLU A 46 -21.58 -0.48 0.49
CA GLU A 46 -22.18 -1.72 0.99
C GLU A 46 -22.31 -2.80 -0.10
N GLU A 47 -22.65 -2.42 -1.33
CA GLU A 47 -22.70 -3.37 -2.45
C GLU A 47 -21.32 -3.96 -2.75
N SER A 48 -20.25 -3.15 -2.64
CA SER A 48 -18.88 -3.63 -2.83
C SER A 48 -18.46 -4.61 -1.75
N VAL A 49 -18.89 -4.38 -0.50
CA VAL A 49 -18.72 -5.33 0.61
C VAL A 49 -19.43 -6.65 0.31
N GLU A 50 -20.69 -6.61 -0.11
CA GLU A 50 -21.45 -7.83 -0.40
C GLU A 50 -20.91 -8.59 -1.62
N ILE A 51 -20.48 -7.89 -2.67
CA ILE A 51 -19.81 -8.48 -3.83
C ILE A 51 -18.49 -9.12 -3.43
N ALA A 52 -17.71 -8.48 -2.56
CA ALA A 52 -16.46 -9.04 -2.05
C ALA A 52 -16.72 -10.31 -1.24
N LYS A 53 -17.67 -10.29 -0.29
CA LYS A 53 -18.08 -11.46 0.48
C LYS A 53 -18.55 -12.61 -0.43
N LEU A 54 -19.39 -12.31 -1.41
CA LEU A 54 -19.88 -13.30 -2.38
C LEU A 54 -18.74 -13.89 -3.22
N SER A 55 -17.82 -13.05 -3.69
CA SER A 55 -16.67 -13.46 -4.51
C SER A 55 -15.72 -14.37 -3.72
N LEU A 56 -15.46 -14.03 -2.46
CA LEU A 56 -14.69 -14.87 -1.54
C LEU A 56 -15.43 -16.20 -1.33
N TRP A 57 -16.72 -16.15 -1.02
CA TRP A 57 -17.53 -17.37 -0.82
C TRP A 57 -17.53 -18.29 -2.04
N LEU A 58 -17.73 -17.77 -3.26
CA LEU A 58 -17.74 -18.57 -4.49
C LEU A 58 -16.41 -19.28 -4.72
N ARG A 59 -15.29 -18.63 -4.39
CA ARG A 59 -13.95 -19.21 -4.51
C ARG A 59 -13.69 -20.34 -3.51
N THR A 60 -14.46 -20.38 -2.43
CA THR A 60 -14.24 -21.32 -1.32
C THR A 60 -15.44 -22.23 -1.08
N ALA A 61 -16.41 -22.22 -1.99
CA ALA A 61 -17.63 -23.00 -1.91
C ALA A 61 -17.30 -24.50 -2.02
N GLN A 62 -17.78 -25.28 -1.06
CA GLN A 62 -17.63 -26.74 -1.03
C GLN A 62 -19.01 -27.41 -0.91
N LYS A 63 -19.19 -28.53 -1.62
CA LYS A 63 -20.46 -29.26 -1.65
C LYS A 63 -20.79 -29.82 -0.26
N GLY A 64 -21.98 -29.50 0.25
CA GLY A 64 -22.49 -30.00 1.54
C GLY A 64 -22.18 -29.11 2.75
N ARG A 65 -21.49 -27.98 2.56
CA ARG A 65 -21.20 -27.03 3.63
C ARG A 65 -22.37 -26.05 3.86
N LYS A 66 -22.72 -25.82 5.13
CA LYS A 66 -23.67 -24.76 5.52
C LYS A 66 -23.02 -23.40 5.29
N LEU A 67 -23.79 -22.41 4.82
CA LEU A 67 -23.34 -21.01 4.77
C LEU A 67 -23.03 -20.53 6.20
N ASN A 68 -21.79 -20.67 6.63
CA ASN A 68 -21.30 -20.06 7.87
C ASN A 68 -20.82 -18.62 7.62
N THR A 69 -20.74 -17.86 8.70
CA THR A 69 -20.43 -16.42 8.83
C THR A 69 -19.02 -16.08 8.36
N LEU A 70 -18.78 -16.25 7.06
CA LEU A 70 -17.63 -15.73 6.31
C LEU A 70 -17.56 -14.17 6.31
N SER A 71 -18.51 -13.53 7.02
CA SER A 71 -18.98 -12.17 6.85
C SER A 71 -18.44 -11.15 7.85
N SER A 72 -17.79 -11.55 8.94
CA SER A 72 -17.38 -10.60 9.98
C SER A 72 -16.11 -9.82 9.66
N ASN A 73 -15.23 -10.34 8.79
CA ASN A 73 -13.92 -9.71 8.53
C ASN A 73 -13.96 -8.67 7.40
N ILE A 74 -14.99 -8.73 6.55
CA ILE A 74 -15.24 -7.73 5.50
C ILE A 74 -16.38 -6.83 5.98
N LYS A 75 -16.03 -5.61 6.38
CA LYS A 75 -16.94 -4.67 7.05
C LYS A 75 -17.27 -3.48 6.16
N CYS A 76 -18.45 -2.91 6.35
CA CYS A 76 -18.84 -1.68 5.68
C CYS A 76 -18.56 -0.48 6.59
N GLY A 77 -17.76 0.47 6.13
CA GLY A 77 -17.38 1.64 6.92
C GLY A 77 -16.38 2.56 6.23
N ASN A 78 -16.23 3.76 6.77
CA ASN A 78 -15.24 4.75 6.39
C ASN A 78 -13.93 4.49 7.14
N SER A 79 -13.03 3.76 6.49
CA SER A 79 -11.72 3.39 7.05
C SER A 79 -10.85 4.56 7.56
N LEU A 80 -11.08 5.80 7.13
CA LEU A 80 -10.31 6.97 7.53
C LEU A 80 -10.93 7.76 8.70
N ILE A 81 -12.22 7.55 9.01
CA ILE A 81 -12.97 8.38 9.96
C ILE A 81 -13.65 7.48 10.98
N ASP A 82 -13.26 7.62 12.24
CA ASP A 82 -13.79 6.83 13.35
C ASP A 82 -14.78 7.60 14.24
N ASP A 83 -15.01 8.89 13.98
CA ASP A 83 -15.98 9.74 14.69
C ASP A 83 -17.40 9.60 14.10
N PRO A 84 -18.37 9.05 14.85
CA PRO A 84 -19.78 8.96 14.42
C PRO A 84 -20.44 10.31 14.16
N ASN A 85 -19.94 11.41 14.74
CA ASN A 85 -20.48 12.74 14.46
C ASN A 85 -20.12 13.23 13.05
N VAL A 86 -19.08 12.66 12.44
CA VAL A 86 -18.59 13.03 11.10
C VAL A 86 -19.03 12.02 10.05
N ALA A 87 -18.88 10.71 10.33
CA ALA A 87 -19.20 9.64 9.38
C ALA A 87 -20.51 8.90 9.68
N GLY A 88 -21.25 9.29 10.72
CA GLY A 88 -22.51 8.64 11.10
C GLY A 88 -22.32 7.15 11.41
N GLU A 89 -23.23 6.32 10.91
CA GLU A 89 -23.15 4.86 11.03
C GLU A 89 -21.99 4.24 10.25
N LYS A 90 -21.34 5.00 9.35
CA LYS A 90 -20.16 4.53 8.62
C LYS A 90 -18.86 4.80 9.36
N ALA A 91 -18.87 5.46 10.53
CA ALA A 91 -17.64 5.64 11.30
C ALA A 91 -16.98 4.29 11.62
N PHE A 92 -15.68 4.15 11.35
CA PHE A 92 -14.96 2.89 11.46
C PHE A 92 -13.71 3.02 12.33
N ASN A 93 -13.72 2.35 13.49
CA ASN A 93 -12.56 2.31 14.36
C ASN A 93 -11.85 0.94 14.25
N TRP A 94 -10.70 0.91 13.59
CA TRP A 94 -9.93 -0.31 13.35
C TRP A 94 -9.63 -1.13 14.61
N GLN A 95 -9.35 -0.46 15.74
CA GLN A 95 -9.04 -1.16 16.99
C GLN A 95 -10.26 -1.82 17.62
N LYS A 96 -11.42 -1.16 17.56
CA LYS A 96 -12.69 -1.74 18.04
C LYS A 96 -13.20 -2.85 17.14
N GLU A 97 -13.01 -2.70 15.83
CA GLU A 97 -13.54 -3.61 14.83
C GLU A 97 -12.67 -4.87 14.67
N PHE A 98 -11.35 -4.75 14.88
CA PHE A 98 -10.37 -5.85 14.81
C PHE A 98 -9.42 -5.85 16.03
N PRO A 99 -9.95 -6.08 17.24
CA PRO A 99 -9.16 -6.02 18.49
C PRO A 99 -8.05 -7.07 18.54
N GLU A 100 -8.27 -8.24 17.96
CA GLU A 100 -7.30 -9.34 17.91
C GLU A 100 -6.06 -9.01 17.06
N ILE A 101 -6.23 -8.19 16.02
CA ILE A 101 -5.12 -7.71 15.20
C ILE A 101 -4.35 -6.61 15.91
N SER A 102 -5.08 -5.69 16.54
CA SER A 102 -4.49 -4.62 17.35
C SER A 102 -3.68 -5.17 18.53
N ALA A 103 -4.16 -6.24 19.17
CA ALA A 103 -3.44 -6.94 20.24
C ALA A 103 -2.12 -7.59 19.77
N LYS A 104 -1.99 -7.92 18.47
CA LYS A 104 -0.76 -8.40 17.84
C LYS A 104 0.16 -7.28 17.35
N GLY A 105 -0.21 -6.02 17.58
CA GLY A 105 0.55 -4.84 17.15
C GLY A 105 0.25 -4.38 15.73
N GLY A 106 -0.75 -4.98 15.05
CA GLY A 106 -1.14 -4.62 13.69
C GLY A 106 -1.09 -5.79 12.70
N PHE A 107 -1.42 -5.50 11.45
CA PHE A 107 -1.42 -6.45 10.34
C PHE A 107 0.00 -6.80 9.88
N ASP A 108 0.23 -8.05 9.48
CA ASP A 108 1.48 -8.44 8.82
C ASP A 108 1.56 -7.88 7.40
N VAL A 109 0.43 -7.73 6.71
CA VAL A 109 0.35 -7.20 5.35
C VAL A 109 -0.86 -6.28 5.21
N VAL A 110 -0.64 -5.10 4.64
CA VAL A 110 -1.72 -4.20 4.20
C VAL A 110 -1.57 -3.93 2.71
N ILE A 111 -2.59 -4.27 1.93
CA ILE A 111 -2.63 -3.98 0.49
C ILE A 111 -3.86 -3.16 0.15
N GLY A 112 -3.77 -2.36 -0.91
CA GLY A 112 -4.88 -1.52 -1.29
C GLY A 112 -4.66 -0.77 -2.59
N ASN A 113 -5.77 -0.34 -3.17
CA ASN A 113 -5.83 0.64 -4.24
C ASN A 113 -6.67 1.82 -3.72
N PRO A 114 -6.07 2.75 -2.95
CA PRO A 114 -6.83 3.85 -2.37
C PRO A 114 -7.57 4.69 -3.43
N PRO A 115 -8.71 5.30 -3.08
CA PRO A 115 -9.50 6.09 -4.01
C PRO A 115 -8.76 7.33 -4.52
N TYR A 116 -8.83 7.58 -5.84
CA TYR A 116 -8.22 8.74 -6.51
C TYR A 116 -9.17 9.94 -6.52
N VAL A 117 -9.51 10.42 -5.32
CA VAL A 117 -10.43 11.55 -5.13
C VAL A 117 -9.64 12.82 -4.85
N ARG A 118 -9.91 13.86 -5.63
CA ARG A 118 -9.26 15.16 -5.50
C ARG A 118 -9.69 15.91 -4.24
N ALA A 119 -8.80 16.72 -3.70
CA ALA A 119 -9.02 17.49 -2.47
C ALA A 119 -10.32 18.34 -2.48
N GLU A 120 -10.73 18.88 -3.65
CA GLU A 120 -11.93 19.71 -3.76
C GLU A 120 -13.23 18.95 -3.52
N LEU A 121 -13.21 17.62 -3.64
CA LEU A 121 -14.37 16.75 -3.45
C LEU A 121 -14.49 16.21 -2.02
N LEU A 122 -13.55 16.54 -1.13
CA LEU A 122 -13.54 16.04 0.25
C LEU A 122 -14.56 16.74 1.15
N GLY A 123 -15.05 17.92 0.74
CA GLY A 123 -16.12 18.64 1.44
C GLY A 123 -15.86 18.82 2.94
N GLU A 124 -16.82 18.39 3.76
CA GLU A 124 -16.82 18.52 5.21
C GLU A 124 -15.76 17.66 5.92
N TYR A 125 -15.28 16.57 5.29
CA TYR A 125 -14.25 15.70 5.87
C TYR A 125 -12.88 16.39 5.96
N ARG A 126 -12.69 17.50 5.26
CA ARG A 126 -11.42 18.23 5.25
C ARG A 126 -11.01 18.72 6.63
N ASP A 127 -11.95 19.22 7.44
CA ASP A 127 -11.65 19.71 8.78
C ASP A 127 -11.28 18.56 9.72
N PHE A 128 -11.93 17.40 9.56
CA PHE A 128 -11.55 16.18 10.25
C PHE A 128 -10.12 15.77 9.88
N PHE A 129 -9.80 15.68 8.59
CA PHE A 129 -8.46 15.28 8.14
C PHE A 129 -7.36 16.23 8.63
N LYS A 130 -7.64 17.53 8.66
CA LYS A 130 -6.70 18.55 9.17
C LYS A 130 -6.32 18.33 10.64
N GLN A 131 -7.24 17.80 11.44
CA GLN A 131 -7.05 17.62 12.88
C GLN A 131 -6.43 16.25 13.22
N HIS A 132 -6.60 15.25 12.34
CA HIS A 132 -6.31 13.85 12.66
C HIS A 132 -5.16 13.24 11.84
N PHE A 133 -4.70 13.88 10.76
CA PHE A 133 -3.65 13.33 9.89
C PHE A 133 -2.47 14.30 9.76
N ASN A 134 -1.26 13.78 9.99
CA ASN A 134 -0.01 14.51 9.82
C ASN A 134 0.29 14.82 8.35
N VAL A 135 -0.20 13.98 7.43
CA VAL A 135 -0.03 14.17 5.98
C VAL A 135 -0.99 15.20 5.37
N PHE A 136 -1.81 15.88 6.19
CA PHE A 136 -2.79 16.83 5.68
C PHE A 136 -2.17 17.96 4.87
N ASN A 137 -2.65 18.12 3.64
CA ASN A 137 -2.44 19.29 2.81
C ASN A 137 -3.78 19.71 2.18
N SER A 138 -4.02 21.01 2.04
CA SER A 138 -5.24 21.53 1.43
C SER A 138 -5.50 21.05 0.01
N ALA A 139 -4.46 20.65 -0.71
CA ALA A 139 -4.52 20.16 -2.09
C ALA A 139 -4.15 18.67 -2.21
N SER A 140 -3.94 17.95 -1.09
CA SER A 140 -3.65 16.51 -1.13
C SER A 140 -4.91 15.72 -1.48
N ASP A 141 -4.76 14.83 -2.45
CA ASP A 141 -5.76 13.83 -2.81
C ASP A 141 -5.98 12.83 -1.67
N LEU A 142 -7.15 12.20 -1.67
CA LEU A 142 -7.61 11.31 -0.60
C LEU A 142 -6.64 10.15 -0.29
N PHE A 143 -5.94 9.63 -1.30
CA PHE A 143 -5.00 8.52 -1.11
C PHE A 143 -3.84 8.86 -0.15
N ALA A 144 -3.51 10.14 0.04
CA ALA A 144 -2.44 10.55 0.94
C ALA A 144 -2.72 10.09 2.39
N TYR A 145 -3.95 10.26 2.85
CA TYR A 145 -4.38 9.85 4.20
C TYR A 145 -4.34 8.33 4.38
N PHE A 146 -4.55 7.57 3.30
CA PHE A 146 -4.43 6.11 3.34
C PHE A 146 -2.99 5.65 3.60
N TYR A 147 -1.97 6.35 3.06
CA TYR A 147 -0.56 6.01 3.35
C TYR A 147 -0.25 6.14 4.85
N GLU A 148 -0.71 7.21 5.50
CA GLU A 148 -0.57 7.37 6.95
C GLU A 148 -1.40 6.33 7.72
N LEU A 149 -2.66 6.11 7.32
CA LEU A 149 -3.51 5.09 7.95
C LEU A 149 -2.85 3.71 7.90
N GLY A 150 -2.53 3.20 6.72
CA GLY A 150 -2.11 1.82 6.61
C GLY A 150 -0.69 1.57 7.14
N SER A 151 0.20 2.57 7.13
CA SER A 151 1.51 2.45 7.80
C SER A 151 1.36 2.39 9.33
N ASN A 152 0.32 3.01 9.88
CA ASN A 152 -0.05 2.85 11.29
C ASN A 152 -0.74 1.50 11.59
N LEU A 153 -1.39 0.87 10.59
CA LEU A 153 -2.10 -0.40 10.73
C LEU A 153 -1.19 -1.64 10.67
N ILE A 154 -0.06 -1.59 9.97
CA ILE A 154 0.88 -2.73 9.91
C ILE A 154 1.66 -2.88 11.22
N ASN A 155 2.15 -4.07 11.55
CA ASN A 155 3.05 -4.28 12.70
C ASN A 155 4.52 -3.97 12.37
N GLU A 156 5.43 -4.08 13.34
CA GLU A 156 6.87 -3.73 13.17
C GLU A 156 7.59 -4.54 12.07
N LYS A 157 7.12 -5.75 11.78
CA LYS A 157 7.66 -6.62 10.71
C LYS A 157 6.77 -6.64 9.48
N GLY A 158 5.67 -5.89 9.50
CA GLY A 158 4.66 -5.90 8.48
C GLY A 158 5.04 -5.04 7.28
N VAL A 159 4.39 -5.34 6.16
CA VAL A 159 4.64 -4.67 4.88
C VAL A 159 3.32 -4.13 4.32
N MET A 160 3.39 -2.91 3.80
CA MET A 160 2.31 -2.29 3.04
C MET A 160 2.65 -2.31 1.55
N GLY A 161 1.65 -2.50 0.69
CA GLY A 161 1.74 -2.28 -0.76
C GLY A 161 0.53 -1.56 -1.33
N TYR A 162 0.70 -0.34 -1.84
CA TYR A 162 -0.38 0.46 -2.43
C TYR A 162 -0.18 0.81 -3.90
N ILE A 163 -1.29 0.88 -4.62
CA ILE A 163 -1.37 1.43 -5.98
C ILE A 163 -1.97 2.84 -5.89
N SER A 164 -1.21 3.86 -6.26
CA SER A 164 -1.68 5.26 -6.23
C SER A 164 -1.25 6.04 -7.48
N ASN A 165 -1.77 7.25 -7.67
CA ASN A 165 -1.15 8.18 -8.61
C ASN A 165 0.21 8.66 -8.09
N THR A 166 1.12 9.02 -9.00
CA THR A 166 2.38 9.68 -8.62
C THR A 166 2.12 11.00 -7.90
N PHE A 167 2.91 11.23 -6.86
CA PHE A 167 2.97 12.46 -6.10
C PHE A 167 4.42 12.92 -5.92
N ASP A 168 5.36 12.37 -6.69
CA ASP A 168 6.81 12.52 -6.47
C ASP A 168 7.29 13.97 -6.64
N LYS A 169 6.56 14.74 -7.46
CA LYS A 169 6.97 16.09 -7.91
C LYS A 169 5.88 17.15 -7.70
N THR A 170 4.73 16.76 -7.17
CA THR A 170 3.59 17.69 -7.03
C THR A 170 3.74 18.54 -5.77
N THR A 171 3.30 19.80 -5.81
CA THR A 171 3.31 20.63 -4.60
C THR A 171 2.38 20.07 -3.51
N ALA A 172 1.24 19.50 -3.93
CA ALA A 172 0.27 18.84 -3.05
C ALA A 172 0.86 17.64 -2.28
N GLY A 173 1.80 16.92 -2.89
CA GLY A 173 2.43 15.73 -2.31
C GLY A 173 3.57 16.02 -1.33
N LYS A 174 3.98 17.29 -1.12
CA LYS A 174 5.16 17.62 -0.32
C LYS A 174 5.11 17.04 1.10
N ILE A 175 4.00 17.23 1.81
CA ILE A 175 3.85 16.77 3.20
C ILE A 175 3.82 15.24 3.25
N LEU A 176 3.15 14.59 2.29
CA LEU A 176 3.19 13.13 2.16
C LEU A 176 4.61 12.63 1.89
N ARG A 177 5.39 13.30 1.03
CA ARG A 177 6.78 12.94 0.78
C ARG A 177 7.65 13.09 2.03
N GLU A 178 7.47 14.14 2.82
CA GLU A 178 8.15 14.34 4.10
C GLU A 178 7.82 13.24 5.11
N TYR A 179 6.54 12.89 5.21
CA TYR A 179 6.10 11.78 6.06
C TYR A 179 6.74 10.45 5.61
N LEU A 180 6.64 10.12 4.32
CA LEU A 180 7.13 8.83 3.81
C LEU A 180 8.65 8.70 3.84
N THR A 181 9.39 9.80 3.68
CA THR A 181 10.86 9.76 3.76
C THR A 181 11.37 9.66 5.20
N THR A 182 10.57 10.01 6.20
CA THR A 182 11.03 10.11 7.60
C THR A 182 10.42 9.08 8.55
N GLN A 183 9.22 8.58 8.25
CA GLN A 183 8.48 7.69 9.15
C GLN A 183 8.49 6.22 8.73
N VAL A 184 8.80 5.93 7.46
CA VAL A 184 8.69 4.57 6.91
C VAL A 184 9.94 4.21 6.09
N THR A 185 10.14 2.92 5.86
CA THR A 185 11.26 2.39 5.08
C THR A 185 10.71 1.83 3.77
N PHE A 186 11.18 2.35 2.64
CA PHE A 186 10.81 1.82 1.34
C PHE A 186 11.49 0.48 1.07
N GLU A 187 10.75 -0.42 0.44
CA GLU A 187 11.27 -1.68 -0.12
C GLU A 187 11.31 -1.63 -1.65
N LYS A 188 10.25 -1.08 -2.26
CA LYS A 188 10.11 -1.04 -3.71
C LYS A 188 9.25 0.13 -4.16
N TYR A 189 9.64 0.73 -5.28
CA TYR A 189 8.87 1.73 -6.02
C TYR A 189 8.80 1.33 -7.48
N ILE A 190 7.59 1.18 -8.03
CA ILE A 190 7.36 0.76 -9.41
C ILE A 190 6.56 1.85 -10.11
N ASP A 191 7.15 2.43 -11.15
CA ASP A 191 6.63 3.59 -11.87
C ASP A 191 6.04 3.15 -13.21
N PHE A 192 4.72 3.34 -13.36
CA PHE A 192 3.97 3.05 -14.59
C PHE A 192 3.56 4.32 -15.35
N THR A 193 4.18 5.48 -15.07
CA THR A 193 3.80 6.77 -15.66
C THR A 193 3.91 6.84 -17.19
N GLU A 194 4.66 5.93 -17.82
CA GLU A 194 4.82 5.88 -19.29
C GLU A 194 3.91 4.86 -19.98
N VAL A 195 3.15 4.07 -19.22
CA VAL A 195 2.23 3.06 -19.74
C VAL A 195 0.81 3.33 -19.28
N GLN A 196 -0.15 2.96 -20.13
CA GLN A 196 -1.56 3.08 -19.81
C GLN A 196 -2.04 1.78 -19.15
N ILE A 197 -2.31 1.84 -17.85
CA ILE A 197 -2.80 0.70 -17.06
C ILE A 197 -4.33 0.67 -17.00
N PHE A 198 -4.96 1.83 -16.86
CA PHE A 198 -6.41 1.95 -16.73
C PHE A 198 -7.02 2.52 -18.02
N GLU A 199 -7.98 1.78 -18.59
CA GLU A 199 -8.74 2.26 -19.75
C GLU A 199 -9.61 3.46 -19.36
N GLY A 200 -9.60 4.51 -20.20
CA GLY A 200 -10.46 5.68 -20.01
C GLY A 200 -10.06 6.65 -18.89
N ALA A 201 -8.94 6.44 -18.19
CA ALA A 201 -8.47 7.33 -17.13
C ALA A 201 -7.03 7.80 -17.37
N THR A 202 -6.80 9.13 -17.34
CA THR A 202 -5.46 9.73 -17.39
C THR A 202 -4.82 9.66 -16.00
N THR A 203 -4.46 8.46 -15.57
CA THR A 203 -3.79 8.20 -14.29
C THR A 203 -2.32 7.92 -14.52
N TYR A 204 -1.51 8.17 -13.50
CA TYR A 204 -0.07 7.93 -13.52
C TYR A 204 0.25 6.97 -12.38
N PRO A 205 -0.12 5.68 -12.52
CA PRO A 205 -0.07 4.76 -11.42
C PRO A 205 1.36 4.44 -11.01
N VAL A 206 1.54 4.26 -9.71
CA VAL A 206 2.76 3.80 -9.09
C VAL A 206 2.41 2.75 -8.05
N ILE A 207 3.29 1.79 -7.86
CA ILE A 207 3.17 0.79 -6.79
C ILE A 207 4.30 1.06 -5.80
N ILE A 208 3.94 1.31 -4.55
CA ILE A 208 4.90 1.56 -3.47
C ILE A 208 4.74 0.47 -2.43
N THR A 209 5.85 -0.16 -2.08
CA THR A 209 5.96 -1.16 -1.00
C THR A 209 6.88 -0.63 0.09
N LEU A 210 6.44 -0.68 1.33
CA LEU A 210 7.12 -0.11 2.49
C LEU A 210 6.83 -0.87 3.78
N ASN A 211 7.66 -0.69 4.81
CA ASN A 211 7.37 -1.08 6.18
C ASN A 211 7.34 0.15 7.11
N ARG A 212 6.75 0.00 8.31
CA ARG A 212 6.50 1.13 9.23
C ARG A 212 7.72 1.62 10.01
N ASN A 213 8.88 1.00 9.82
CA ASN A 213 10.06 1.39 10.58
C ASN A 213 10.66 2.65 9.98
N LYS A 214 11.21 3.52 10.84
CA LYS A 214 11.99 4.65 10.35
C LYS A 214 13.17 4.15 9.53
N PRO A 215 13.52 4.84 8.43
CA PRO A 215 14.64 4.42 7.60
C PRO A 215 15.93 4.50 8.42
N GLY A 216 16.73 3.43 8.33
CA GLY A 216 18.11 3.46 8.82
C GLY A 216 18.98 4.32 7.92
N GLU A 217 20.16 4.71 8.41
CA GLU A 217 21.15 5.44 7.62
C GLU A 217 21.46 4.67 6.32
N SER A 218 21.36 5.35 5.18
CA SER A 218 21.62 4.75 3.86
C SER A 218 20.68 3.60 3.48
N ASN A 219 19.42 3.60 3.94
CA ASN A 219 18.42 2.65 3.46
C ASN A 219 18.34 2.69 1.92
N GLN A 220 18.37 1.52 1.27
CA GLN A 220 18.25 1.41 -0.17
C GLN A 220 16.97 0.67 -0.56
N PHE A 221 16.30 1.15 -1.60
CA PHE A 221 15.12 0.50 -2.16
C PHE A 221 15.23 0.37 -3.67
N ASN A 222 14.46 -0.57 -4.22
CA ASN A 222 14.44 -0.84 -5.66
C ASN A 222 13.45 0.10 -6.36
N TYR A 223 13.94 0.96 -7.25
CA TYR A 223 13.12 1.71 -8.18
C TYR A 223 13.09 1.02 -9.55
N ILE A 224 11.89 0.79 -10.09
CA ILE A 224 11.69 0.20 -11.42
C ILE A 224 10.80 1.14 -12.22
N LYS A 225 11.29 1.64 -13.36
CA LYS A 225 10.47 2.40 -14.29
C LYS A 225 10.07 1.52 -15.47
N ILE A 226 8.76 1.41 -15.70
CA ILE A 226 8.23 0.67 -16.83
C ILE A 226 8.19 1.60 -18.05
N PRO A 227 8.98 1.32 -19.11
CA PRO A 227 9.02 2.17 -20.27
C PRO A 227 7.78 1.97 -21.13
N LYS A 228 7.41 3.00 -21.91
CA LYS A 228 6.27 2.93 -22.85
C LYS A 228 6.35 1.73 -23.81
N ALA A 229 7.56 1.30 -24.17
CA ALA A 229 7.79 0.14 -25.05
C ALA A 229 7.29 -1.18 -24.47
N SER A 230 7.09 -1.28 -23.15
CA SER A 230 6.57 -2.47 -22.47
C SER A 230 5.04 -2.50 -22.35
N GLN A 231 4.34 -1.56 -23.00
CA GLN A 231 2.87 -1.54 -23.02
C GLN A 231 2.31 -2.88 -23.49
N SER A 232 1.51 -3.51 -22.64
CA SER A 232 0.91 -4.83 -22.90
C SER A 232 -0.32 -5.03 -22.00
N SER A 233 -1.09 -6.09 -22.24
CA SER A 233 -2.19 -6.49 -21.36
C SER A 233 -1.72 -7.00 -20.01
N VAL A 234 -0.52 -7.58 -19.95
CA VAL A 234 0.14 -8.07 -18.74
C VAL A 234 1.60 -7.67 -18.79
N ILE A 235 2.00 -6.80 -17.87
CA ILE A 235 3.38 -6.33 -17.74
C ILE A 235 4.09 -7.18 -16.70
N ASP A 236 5.12 -7.90 -17.12
CA ASP A 236 6.00 -8.60 -16.18
C ASP A 236 7.09 -7.66 -15.68
N ILE A 237 6.96 -7.27 -14.41
CA ILE A 237 7.84 -6.31 -13.75
C ILE A 237 9.24 -6.91 -13.53
N TYR A 238 9.37 -8.23 -13.40
CA TYR A 238 10.63 -8.89 -13.06
C TYR A 238 11.66 -8.87 -14.19
N PHE A 239 11.23 -8.62 -15.44
CA PHE A 239 12.14 -8.46 -16.58
C PHE A 239 12.68 -7.04 -16.77
N HIS A 240 12.31 -6.09 -15.90
CA HIS A 240 12.74 -4.71 -16.00
C HIS A 240 13.92 -4.41 -15.07
N ASN A 241 14.86 -3.61 -15.55
CA ASN A 241 16.02 -3.20 -14.76
C ASN A 241 15.57 -2.38 -13.53
N SER A 242 16.10 -2.73 -12.37
CA SER A 242 15.94 -1.93 -11.15
C SER A 242 17.15 -1.01 -10.95
N VAL A 243 16.87 0.11 -10.29
CA VAL A 243 17.87 1.05 -9.78
C VAL A 243 17.80 1.02 -8.26
N ASN A 244 18.93 0.81 -7.59
CA ASN A 244 19.01 0.97 -6.14
C ASN A 244 19.13 2.46 -5.82
N VAL A 245 18.15 2.97 -5.06
CA VAL A 245 18.06 4.37 -4.65
C VAL A 245 18.25 4.44 -3.14
N GLU A 246 19.14 5.34 -2.68
CA GLU A 246 19.27 5.66 -1.27
C GLU A 246 18.11 6.58 -0.84
N GLN A 247 17.32 6.14 0.13
CA GLN A 247 16.12 6.84 0.58
C GLN A 247 16.43 8.24 1.15
N ASP A 248 17.59 8.40 1.80
CA ASP A 248 18.05 9.68 2.35
C ASP A 248 18.34 10.74 1.27
N THR A 249 18.38 10.35 0.00
CA THR A 249 18.57 11.25 -1.14
C THR A 249 17.26 11.83 -1.67
N LEU A 250 16.12 11.36 -1.16
CA LEU A 250 14.80 11.82 -1.53
C LEU A 250 14.45 13.13 -0.81
N GLU A 251 14.49 14.25 -1.54
CA GLU A 251 14.17 15.57 -1.01
C GLU A 251 12.65 15.82 -1.00
N SER A 252 12.14 16.56 0.00
CA SER A 252 10.69 16.79 0.12
C SER A 252 10.09 17.64 -1.00
N ASP A 253 10.87 18.51 -1.64
CA ASP A 253 10.38 19.34 -2.74
C ASP A 253 10.14 18.51 -4.02
N SER A 254 10.97 17.51 -4.28
CA SER A 254 10.84 16.63 -5.45
C SER A 254 11.70 15.39 -5.28
N TRP A 255 11.11 14.21 -5.47
CA TRP A 255 11.86 12.96 -5.49
C TRP A 255 12.57 12.74 -6.82
N ALA A 256 13.84 12.32 -6.73
CA ALA A 256 14.66 11.94 -7.86
C ALA A 256 15.25 10.55 -7.62
N PHE A 257 14.77 9.56 -8.37
CA PHE A 257 15.20 8.17 -8.26
C PHE A 257 16.51 7.95 -9.03
N LEU A 258 17.64 8.34 -8.42
CA LEU A 258 18.96 8.20 -9.01
C LEU A 258 19.71 6.99 -8.40
N PRO A 259 20.51 6.27 -9.20
CA PRO A 259 21.46 5.30 -8.67
C PRO A 259 22.43 5.95 -7.69
N VAL A 260 22.80 5.22 -6.64
CA VAL A 260 23.75 5.64 -5.60
C VAL A 260 25.03 6.25 -6.18
N GLU A 261 25.56 5.67 -7.25
CA GLU A 261 26.79 6.14 -7.90
C GLU A 261 26.62 7.52 -8.51
N LYS A 262 25.45 7.81 -9.10
CA LYS A 262 25.15 9.12 -9.68
C LYS A 262 24.96 10.19 -8.62
N VAL A 263 24.33 9.86 -7.48
CA VAL A 263 24.16 10.82 -6.38
C VAL A 263 25.53 11.30 -5.88
N LYS A 264 26.49 10.39 -5.69
CA LYS A 264 27.85 10.74 -5.27
C LYS A 264 28.55 11.69 -6.25
N ILE A 265 28.30 11.52 -7.55
CA ILE A 265 28.83 12.44 -8.58
C ILE A 265 28.16 13.81 -8.46
N PHE A 266 26.83 13.87 -8.34
CA PHE A 266 26.12 15.15 -8.19
C PHE A 266 26.55 15.92 -6.94
N GLN A 267 26.75 15.23 -5.81
CA GLN A 267 27.25 15.85 -4.59
C GLN A 267 28.65 16.46 -4.79
N LYS A 268 29.56 15.76 -5.48
CA LYS A 268 30.88 16.31 -5.83
C LYS A 268 30.78 17.53 -6.74
N VAL A 269 29.87 17.52 -7.71
CA VAL A 269 29.68 18.66 -8.63
C VAL A 269 29.08 19.86 -7.90
N ARG A 270 28.12 19.66 -7.00
CA ARG A 270 27.49 20.72 -6.19
C ARG A 270 28.45 21.42 -5.22
N GLN A 271 29.63 20.84 -4.93
CA GLN A 271 30.67 21.51 -4.14
C GLN A 271 31.38 22.63 -4.91
N PHE A 272 31.22 22.68 -6.23
CA PHE A 272 31.76 23.76 -7.05
C PHE A 272 30.69 24.85 -7.26
N PRO A 273 31.08 26.13 -7.22
CA PRO A 273 30.16 27.23 -7.49
C PRO A 273 29.58 27.09 -8.91
N VAL A 274 28.30 27.44 -9.05
CA VAL A 274 27.62 27.38 -10.34
C VAL A 274 28.32 28.33 -11.31
N LEU A 275 28.39 27.96 -12.60
CA LEU A 275 29.07 28.79 -13.61
C LEU A 275 28.57 30.24 -13.63
N ARG A 276 27.29 30.45 -13.33
CA ARG A 276 26.67 31.78 -13.18
C ARG A 276 27.24 32.58 -12.01
N GLU A 277 27.51 31.95 -10.87
CA GLU A 277 28.17 32.62 -9.73
C GLU A 277 29.65 32.88 -10.01
N LYS A 278 30.29 32.02 -10.79
CA LYS A 278 31.74 32.12 -11.08
C LYS A 278 32.06 33.04 -12.26
N TYR A 279 31.16 33.17 -13.23
CA TYR A 279 31.43 33.84 -14.51
C TYR A 279 30.36 34.87 -14.93
N GLY A 280 29.30 35.07 -14.14
CA GLY A 280 28.26 36.09 -14.39
C GLY A 280 27.14 35.61 -15.29
#